data_AF-A0A820MP94-F1
#
_entry.id   AF-A0A820MP94-F1
#
_cell.length_a   1.000
_cell.length_b   1.000
_cell.length_c   1.000
_cell.angle_alpha   90.00
_cell.angle_beta   90.00
_cell.angle_gamma   90.00
#
_symmetry.space_group_name_H-M   'P 1'
#
loop_
_entity.id
_entity.type
_entity.pdbx_description
1 polymer ?
#
loop_
_entity_poly.entity_id
_entity_poly.type
_entity_poly.pdbx_seq_one_letter_code
_entity_poly.pdbx_strand_id
1 'polypeptide(L)'
;SPPQITFTGLSHFNNKVLYMDPVKDEHLDVLTRIAEICRETYEKNGIVSTDVRPFNPHLTLFKLSKARDLHRKGVKKIDQCWTTKYLNHHFGIENFQFLHLCNMMKKQVDGYYEIFHQQDLCKFII
;
A
#
# COMPACT_ATOMS: atom_id res chain seq x y z
N SER A 1 8.63 20.43 1.71
CA SER A 1 8.88 19.16 2.45
C SER A 1 8.41 18.01 1.58
N PRO A 2 8.93 16.78 1.74
CA PRO A 2 8.33 15.62 1.10
C PRO A 2 6.85 15.52 1.51
N PRO A 3 5.96 15.10 0.61
CA PRO A 3 4.59 14.79 0.99
C PRO A 3 4.58 13.63 2.00
N GLN A 4 3.57 13.63 2.87
CA GLN A 4 3.49 12.72 4.02
C GLN A 4 2.11 12.08 4.09
N ILE A 5 2.02 10.81 4.49
CA ILE A 5 0.74 10.13 4.70
C ILE A 5 0.58 9.84 6.18
N THR A 6 -0.50 10.35 6.77
CA THR A 6 -0.89 9.97 8.12
C THR A 6 -1.73 8.71 8.06
N PHE A 7 -1.43 7.71 8.88
CA PHE A 7 -2.23 6.48 8.98
C PHE A 7 -3.06 6.47 10.27
N THR A 8 -4.37 6.30 10.12
CA THR A 8 -5.31 6.18 11.23
C THR A 8 -6.28 5.05 10.98
N GLY A 9 -6.55 4.26 12.02
CA GLY A 9 -7.55 3.20 11.93
C GLY A 9 -7.08 1.95 11.17
N LEU A 10 -7.88 0.89 11.31
CA LEU A 10 -7.72 -0.36 10.57
C LEU A 10 -8.98 -0.67 9.78
N SER A 11 -8.80 -1.15 8.56
CA SER A 11 -9.87 -1.63 7.70
C SER A 11 -9.47 -2.91 6.98
N HIS A 12 -10.39 -3.47 6.20
CA HIS A 12 -10.17 -4.76 5.56
C HIS A 12 -10.79 -4.90 4.18
N PHE A 13 -10.18 -5.74 3.35
CA PHE A 13 -10.83 -6.28 2.15
C PHE A 13 -11.44 -7.63 2.48
N ASN A 14 -12.77 -7.67 2.58
CA ASN A 14 -13.57 -8.88 2.80
C ASN A 14 -13.11 -9.75 3.97
N ASN A 15 -12.59 -9.13 5.05
CA ASN A 15 -11.97 -9.82 6.19
C ASN A 15 -10.81 -10.76 5.81
N LYS A 16 -10.14 -10.54 4.68
CA LYS A 16 -9.02 -11.36 4.19
C LYS A 16 -7.69 -10.63 4.11
N VAL A 17 -7.74 -9.30 3.98
CA VAL A 17 -6.59 -8.40 4.00
C VAL A 17 -6.88 -7.37 5.08
N LEU A 18 -5.97 -7.20 6.02
CA LEU A 18 -6.00 -6.15 7.04
C LEU A 18 -4.98 -5.08 6.67
N TYR A 19 -5.39 -3.82 6.74
CA TYR A 19 -4.55 -2.69 6.38
C TYR A 19 -4.87 -1.46 7.23
N MET A 20 -3.92 -0.52 7.30
CA MET A 20 -4.13 0.81 7.86
C MET A 20 -4.68 1.75 6.79
N ASP A 21 -5.63 2.60 7.16
CA ASP A 21 -6.19 3.62 6.28
C ASP A 21 -5.34 4.89 6.31
N PRO A 22 -5.04 5.49 5.14
CA PRO A 22 -4.51 6.85 5.12
C PRO A 22 -5.61 7.85 5.48
N VAL A 23 -5.23 8.92 6.18
CA VAL A 23 -6.08 10.10 6.38
C VAL A 23 -6.35 10.74 5.01
N LYS A 24 -7.60 11.17 4.80
CA LYS A 24 -7.97 11.93 3.61
C LYS A 24 -7.60 13.39 3.82
N ASP A 25 -6.50 13.79 3.21
CA ASP A 25 -5.97 15.14 3.23
C ASP A 25 -5.31 15.48 1.87
N GLU A 26 -4.78 16.70 1.76
CA GLU A 26 -4.13 17.19 0.55
C GLU A 26 -2.90 16.35 0.15
N HIS A 27 -2.24 15.68 1.09
CA HIS A 27 -1.09 14.83 0.78
C HIS A 27 -1.53 13.51 0.14
N LEU A 28 -2.70 12.99 0.53
CA LEU A 28 -3.30 11.83 -0.15
C LEU A 28 -3.71 12.16 -1.58
N ASP A 29 -4.17 13.39 -1.84
CA ASP A 29 -4.49 13.86 -3.20
C ASP A 29 -3.22 13.91 -4.07
N VAL A 30 -2.10 14.36 -3.52
CA VAL A 30 -0.79 14.32 -4.20
C VAL A 30 -0.40 12.88 -4.54
N LEU A 31 -0.52 11.94 -3.60
CA LEU A 31 -0.22 10.52 -3.84
C LEU A 31 -1.13 9.93 -4.94
N THR A 32 -2.41 10.28 -4.92
CA THR A 32 -3.38 9.85 -5.93
C THR A 32 -2.99 10.37 -7.31
N ARG A 33 -2.58 11.64 -7.41
CA ARG A 33 -2.12 12.21 -8.67
C ARG A 33 -0.84 11.54 -9.20
N ILE A 34 0.10 11.20 -8.31
CA ILE A 34 1.30 10.44 -8.68
C ILE A 34 0.92 9.06 -9.25
N ALA A 35 -0.02 8.36 -8.61
CA ALA A 35 -0.48 7.05 -9.08
C ALA A 35 -1.13 7.13 -10.47
N GLU A 36 -1.92 8.17 -10.73
CA GLU A 36 -2.50 8.45 -12.05
C GLU A 36 -1.43 8.71 -13.11
N ILE A 37 -0.47 9.60 -12.83
CA ILE A 37 0.63 9.92 -13.75
C ILE A 37 1.44 8.66 -14.08
N CYS A 38 1.70 7.81 -13.08
CA CYS A 38 2.38 6.54 -13.28
C CYS A 38 1.58 5.64 -14.23
N ARG A 39 0.28 5.46 -13.97
CA ARG A 39 -0.59 4.62 -14.80
C ARG A 39 -0.63 5.11 -16.25
N GLU A 40 -0.90 6.40 -16.46
CA GLU A 40 -0.96 7.03 -17.79
C GLU A 40 0.37 6.89 -18.55
N THR A 41 1.49 7.11 -17.85
CA THR A 41 2.83 7.01 -18.44
C THR A 41 3.14 5.59 -18.87
N TYR A 42 2.88 4.59 -18.01
CA TYR A 42 3.12 3.19 -18.35
C TYR A 42 2.20 2.72 -19.48
N GLU A 43 0.91 3.07 -19.44
CA GLU A 43 -0.06 2.74 -20.49
C GLU A 43 0.37 3.32 -21.84
N LYS A 44 0.81 4.60 -21.89
CA LYS A 44 1.33 5.23 -23.10
C LYS A 44 2.56 4.53 -23.68
N ASN A 45 3.35 3.86 -22.83
CA ASN A 45 4.52 3.08 -23.23
C ASN A 45 4.21 1.58 -23.44
N GLY A 46 2.93 1.21 -23.55
CA GLY A 46 2.49 -0.16 -23.85
C GLY A 46 2.51 -1.12 -22.64
N ILE A 47 2.67 -0.61 -21.42
CA ILE A 47 2.63 -1.39 -20.19
C ILE A 47 1.32 -1.11 -19.45
N VAL A 48 0.32 -1.97 -19.68
CA VAL A 48 -1.02 -1.80 -19.10
C VAL A 48 -1.12 -2.52 -17.75
N SER A 49 -1.75 -1.86 -16.77
CA SER A 49 -2.07 -2.49 -15.48
C SER A 49 -3.01 -3.68 -15.66
N THR A 50 -2.69 -4.81 -15.03
CA THR A 50 -3.62 -5.96 -14.95
C THR A 50 -4.71 -5.76 -13.89
N ASP A 51 -4.63 -4.70 -13.09
CA ASP A 51 -5.63 -4.32 -12.09
C ASP A 51 -6.44 -3.13 -12.61
N VAL A 52 -7.74 -3.38 -12.83
CA VAL A 52 -8.72 -2.41 -13.35
C VAL A 52 -9.44 -1.64 -12.23
N ARG A 53 -9.17 -1.98 -10.96
CA ARG A 53 -9.84 -1.34 -9.83
C ARG A 53 -9.30 0.08 -9.64
N PRO A 54 -10.13 1.02 -9.14
CA PRO A 54 -9.66 2.33 -8.74
C PRO A 54 -8.52 2.24 -7.74
N PHE A 55 -7.60 3.20 -7.80
CA PHE A 55 -6.53 3.30 -6.82
C PHE A 55 -7.14 3.52 -5.42
N ASN A 56 -6.83 2.61 -4.51
CA ASN A 56 -7.25 2.66 -3.12
C ASN A 56 -6.00 2.53 -2.24
N PRO A 57 -5.31 3.63 -1.89
CA PRO A 57 -4.07 3.58 -1.13
C PRO A 57 -4.31 3.00 0.26
N HIS A 58 -3.47 2.05 0.67
CA HIS A 58 -3.56 1.37 1.97
C HIS A 58 -2.22 0.75 2.35
N LEU A 59 -1.93 0.69 3.67
CA LEU A 59 -0.75 0.00 4.18
C LEU A 59 -1.13 -1.40 4.68
N THR A 60 -0.90 -2.43 3.86
CA THR A 60 -1.21 -3.82 4.22
C THR A 60 -0.38 -4.29 5.41
N LEU A 61 -1.05 -4.81 6.44
CA LEU A 61 -0.40 -5.46 7.59
C LEU A 61 -0.43 -6.99 7.45
N PHE A 62 -1.55 -7.54 7.00
CA PHE A 62 -1.73 -8.98 6.94
C PHE A 62 -2.62 -9.41 5.76
N LYS A 63 -2.28 -10.55 5.14
CA LYS A 63 -3.02 -11.16 4.03
C LYS A 63 -3.20 -12.65 4.30
N LEU A 64 -4.43 -13.12 4.48
CA LEU A 64 -4.73 -14.55 4.67
C LEU A 64 -4.26 -15.43 3.51
N SER A 65 -4.22 -14.89 2.28
CA SER A 65 -3.72 -15.62 1.11
C SER A 65 -2.24 -16.02 1.21
N LYS A 66 -1.48 -15.36 2.09
CA LYS A 66 -0.08 -15.70 2.39
C LYS A 66 0.06 -16.68 3.56
N ALA A 67 -0.99 -16.89 4.36
CA ALA A 67 -1.00 -17.78 5.51
C ALA A 67 -1.71 -19.11 5.18
N ARG A 68 -1.13 -19.91 4.29
CA ARG A 68 -1.74 -21.17 3.79
C ARG A 68 -2.06 -22.16 4.90
N ASP A 69 -1.24 -22.24 5.95
CA ASP A 69 -1.47 -23.14 7.07
C ASP A 69 -2.70 -22.76 7.91
N LEU A 70 -2.94 -21.46 8.09
CA LEU A 70 -4.16 -20.98 8.76
C LEU A 70 -5.40 -21.35 7.94
N HIS A 71 -5.34 -21.22 6.62
CA HIS A 71 -6.43 -21.62 5.74
C HIS A 71 -6.72 -23.13 5.84
N ARG A 72 -5.68 -23.98 5.88
CA ARG A 72 -5.82 -25.43 6.09
C ARG A 72 -6.44 -25.78 7.44
N LYS A 73 -6.18 -24.97 8.47
CA LYS A 73 -6.79 -25.09 9.79
C LYS A 73 -8.20 -24.49 9.89
N GLY A 74 -8.80 -24.08 8.78
CA GLY A 74 -10.18 -23.57 8.71
C GLY A 74 -10.33 -22.07 8.93
N VAL A 75 -9.23 -21.32 9.12
CA VAL A 75 -9.28 -19.86 9.27
C VAL A 75 -9.50 -19.21 7.91
N LYS A 76 -10.75 -18.77 7.66
CA LYS A 76 -11.18 -18.17 6.38
C LYS A 76 -11.32 -16.65 6.42
N LYS A 77 -11.40 -16.06 7.61
CA LYS A 77 -11.60 -14.64 7.85
C LYS A 77 -10.78 -14.20 9.06
N ILE A 78 -10.35 -12.94 9.04
CA ILE A 78 -9.76 -12.24 10.17
C ILE A 78 -10.90 -11.89 11.12
N ASP A 79 -10.73 -12.22 12.40
CA ASP A 79 -11.72 -11.89 13.42
C ASP A 79 -11.67 -10.40 13.74
N GLN A 80 -12.81 -9.72 13.63
CA GLN A 80 -12.90 -8.28 13.85
C GLN A 80 -12.66 -7.90 15.32
N CYS A 81 -12.86 -8.82 16.28
CA CYS A 81 -12.58 -8.53 17.68
C CYS A 81 -11.11 -8.19 17.93
N TRP A 82 -10.19 -8.67 17.08
CA TRP A 82 -8.76 -8.35 17.18
C TRP A 82 -8.45 -6.92 16.72
N THR A 83 -9.31 -6.33 15.89
CA THR A 83 -9.08 -5.04 15.24
C THR A 83 -9.93 -3.92 15.84
N THR A 84 -11.02 -4.22 16.55
CA THR A 84 -11.96 -3.21 17.07
C THR A 84 -11.28 -2.12 17.90
N LYS A 85 -10.30 -2.47 18.74
CA LYS A 85 -9.57 -1.49 19.57
C LYS A 85 -8.68 -0.53 18.77
N TYR A 86 -8.46 -0.80 17.50
CA TYR A 86 -7.60 0.00 16.62
C TYR A 86 -8.35 0.76 15.53
N LEU A 87 -9.69 0.73 15.52
CA LEU A 87 -10.49 1.35 14.46
C LEU A 87 -10.23 2.85 14.25
N ASN A 88 -9.82 3.57 15.31
CA ASN A 88 -9.47 4.99 15.25
C ASN A 88 -8.06 5.26 15.79
N HIS A 89 -7.20 4.23 15.82
CA HIS A 89 -5.85 4.38 16.38
C HIS A 89 -4.95 5.15 15.42
N HIS A 90 -4.27 6.18 15.93
CA HIS A 90 -3.24 6.89 15.18
C HIS A 90 -1.95 6.07 15.17
N PHE A 91 -1.57 5.56 13.99
CA PHE A 91 -0.39 4.72 13.82
C PHE A 91 0.89 5.52 13.56
N GLY A 92 0.76 6.72 12.98
CA GLY A 92 1.89 7.60 12.71
C GLY A 92 1.80 8.29 11.35
N ILE A 93 2.92 8.87 10.95
CA ILE A 93 3.09 9.65 9.72
C ILE A 93 4.29 9.09 8.97
N GLU A 94 4.12 8.82 7.67
CA GLU A 94 5.19 8.37 6.78
C GLU A 94 5.47 9.42 5.71
N ASN A 95 6.71 9.89 5.63
CA ASN A 95 7.16 10.73 4.52
C ASN A 95 7.49 9.87 3.31
N PHE A 96 6.92 10.15 2.14
CA PHE A 96 7.25 9.38 0.94
C PHE A 96 8.16 10.18 0.00
N GLN A 97 9.45 9.83 0.03
CA GLN A 97 10.47 10.42 -0.82
C GLN A 97 10.72 9.60 -2.09
N PHE A 98 10.59 8.28 -2.02
CA PHE A 98 11.00 7.39 -3.10
C PHE A 98 9.83 6.60 -3.68
N LEU A 99 9.80 6.51 -5.01
CA LEU A 99 8.97 5.56 -5.74
C LEU A 99 9.84 4.40 -6.22
N HIS A 100 9.50 3.17 -5.84
CA HIS A 100 10.24 1.96 -6.22
C HIS A 100 9.47 1.15 -7.26
N LEU A 101 10.14 0.76 -8.34
CA LEU A 101 9.71 -0.31 -9.23
C LEU A 101 10.21 -1.64 -8.66
N CYS A 102 9.30 -2.46 -8.13
CA CYS A 102 9.64 -3.65 -7.37
C CYS A 102 9.29 -4.95 -8.10
N ASN A 103 10.07 -6.00 -7.86
CA ASN A 103 9.73 -7.38 -8.22
C ASN A 103 8.87 -8.01 -7.13
N MET A 104 7.62 -8.36 -7.44
CA MET A 104 6.70 -8.98 -6.47
C MET A 104 7.07 -10.42 -6.05
N MET A 105 7.98 -11.07 -6.79
CA MET A 105 8.33 -12.48 -6.61
C MET A 105 9.64 -12.70 -5.86
N LYS A 106 10.47 -11.65 -5.74
CA LYS A 106 11.79 -11.71 -5.10
C LYS A 106 11.88 -10.75 -3.93
N LYS A 107 12.70 -11.12 -2.96
CA LYS A 107 12.97 -10.33 -1.76
C LYS A 107 14.47 -10.13 -1.58
N GLN A 108 14.82 -9.02 -0.96
CA GLN A 108 16.13 -8.73 -0.43
C GLN A 108 16.37 -9.48 0.89
N VAL A 109 17.59 -9.41 1.42
CA VAL A 109 18.00 -10.09 2.66
C VAL A 109 17.23 -9.58 3.87
N ASP A 110 16.89 -8.29 3.89
CA ASP A 110 16.09 -7.65 4.94
C ASP A 110 14.57 -7.97 4.85
N GLY A 111 14.16 -8.68 3.80
CA GLY A 111 12.76 -9.04 3.54
C GLY A 111 11.97 -8.01 2.73
N TYR A 112 12.56 -6.87 2.35
CA TYR A 112 11.98 -5.92 1.40
C TYR A 112 11.91 -6.53 -0.01
N TYR A 113 11.13 -5.96 -0.92
CA TYR A 113 11.09 -6.43 -2.31
C TYR A 113 12.39 -6.10 -3.04
N GLU A 114 12.78 -6.92 -4.02
CA GLU A 114 13.86 -6.55 -4.96
C GLU A 114 13.43 -5.28 -5.73
N ILE A 115 14.29 -4.27 -5.74
CA ILE A 115 14.05 -2.97 -6.41
C ILE A 115 14.80 -2.98 -7.75
N PHE A 116 14.08 -2.79 -8.85
CA PHE A 116 14.66 -2.60 -10.18
C PHE A 116 15.05 -1.15 -10.45
N HIS A 117 14.25 -0.22 -9.95
CA HIS A 117 14.47 1.20 -10.13
C HIS A 117 13.90 1.98 -8.95
N GLN A 118 14.54 3.10 -8.62
CA GLN A 118 14.12 4.01 -7.56
C GLN A 118 14.14 5.43 -8.12
N GLN A 119 13.00 6.11 -8.03
CA GLN A 119 12.86 7.51 -8.36
C GLN A 119 12.72 8.33 -7.08
N ASP A 120 13.60 9.32 -6.91
CA ASP A 120 13.50 10.32 -5.85
C ASP A 120 12.50 11.40 -6.28
N LEU A 121 11.42 11.55 -5.51
CA LEU A 121 10.34 12.50 -5.74
C LEU A 121 10.72 13.91 -5.27
N CYS A 122 11.66 14.04 -4.33
CA CYS A 122 12.09 15.35 -3.83
C CYS A 122 12.96 16.10 -4.85
N LYS A 123 13.51 15.42 -5.86
CA LYS A 123 14.31 16.06 -6.93
C LYS A 123 13.49 16.85 -7.95
N PHE A 124 12.15 16.78 -7.88
CA PHE A 124 11.24 17.51 -8.76
C PHE A 124 10.52 18.68 -8.06
N ILE A 125 10.81 18.90 -6.77
CA ILE A 125 10.36 20.07 -6.03
C ILE A 125 11.52 21.07 -6.06
N ILE A 126 11.64 21.81 -7.16
CA ILE A 126 12.52 22.98 -7.31
C ILE A 126 11.66 24.15 -7.76
#